data_AF-A0A161X7T3-F1
#
_entry.id   AF-A0A161X7T3-F1
#
_cell.length_a   1.000
_cell.length_b   1.000
_cell.length_c   1.000
_cell.angle_alpha   90.00
_cell.angle_beta   90.00
_cell.angle_gamma   90.00
#
_symmetry.space_group_name_H-M   'P 1'
#
loop_
_entity.id
_entity.type
_entity.pdbx_description
1 polymer ?
#
loop_
_entity_poly.entity_id
_entity_poly.type
_entity_poly.pdbx_seq_one_letter_code
_entity_poly.pdbx_strand_id
1 'polypeptide(L)'
;MREFRNIEEWRREFSQYHMESGTCLVLHTLSLFVGGVGEVFTVPVSDLAERANLSKPVVTKHLKRAQQAGWVGVRRYDAAGAKLRRNDYMLTSPEMEVEGWT
;
A
#
# COMPACT_ATOMS: atom_id res chain seq x y z
N MET A 1 -17.36 1.67 -9.52
CA MET A 1 -16.06 1.91 -8.88
C MET A 1 -16.33 2.51 -7.51
N ARG A 2 -15.89 1.86 -6.44
CA ARG A 2 -16.13 2.36 -5.08
C ARG A 2 -15.14 3.47 -4.75
N GLU A 3 -15.65 4.67 -4.51
CA GLU A 3 -14.84 5.80 -4.04
C GLU A 3 -14.80 5.80 -2.51
N PHE A 4 -13.61 5.93 -1.93
CA PHE A 4 -13.44 6.12 -0.50
C PHE A 4 -13.41 7.61 -0.19
N ARG A 5 -14.24 8.06 0.74
CA ARG A 5 -14.30 9.49 1.10
C ARG A 5 -13.09 9.92 1.94
N ASN A 6 -12.48 8.98 2.63
CA ASN A 6 -11.31 9.21 3.49
C ASN A 6 -10.58 7.90 3.81
N ILE A 7 -9.45 8.03 4.50
CA ILE A 7 -8.62 6.91 4.92
C ILE A 7 -9.32 6.03 5.95
N GLU A 8 -10.20 6.56 6.79
CA GLU A 8 -10.93 5.79 7.80
C GLU A 8 -11.93 4.80 7.18
N GLU A 9 -12.62 5.20 6.12
CA GLU A 9 -13.48 4.32 5.33
C GLU A 9 -12.65 3.22 4.67
N TRP A 10 -11.51 3.57 4.07
CA TRP A 10 -10.59 2.60 3.49
C TRP A 10 -10.06 1.59 4.52
N ARG A 11 -9.69 2.05 5.71
CA ARG A 11 -9.27 1.20 6.84
C ARG A 11 -10.34 0.22 7.26
N ARG A 12 -11.58 0.68 7.39
CA ARG A 12 -12.73 -0.18 7.72
C ARG A 12 -12.90 -1.29 6.69
N GLU A 13 -12.81 -0.97 5.42
CA GLU A 13 -13.05 -1.94 4.36
C GLU A 13 -11.96 -3.00 4.26
N PHE A 14 -10.67 -2.62 4.20
CA PHE A 14 -9.62 -3.65 4.12
C PHE A 14 -9.57 -4.50 5.39
N SER A 15 -9.93 -3.95 6.56
CA SER A 15 -9.95 -4.72 7.82
C SER A 15 -11.00 -5.83 7.85
N GLN A 16 -12.04 -5.74 6.99
CA GLN A 16 -13.05 -6.79 6.84
C GLN A 16 -12.63 -7.85 5.82
N TYR A 17 -11.64 -7.57 4.99
CA TYR A 17 -11.14 -8.50 3.99
C TYR A 17 -10.26 -9.58 4.65
N HIS A 18 -10.45 -10.85 4.27
CA HIS A 18 -9.71 -11.96 4.86
C HIS A 18 -8.24 -11.94 4.38
N MET A 19 -7.36 -11.36 5.20
CA MET A 19 -5.93 -11.31 4.96
C MET A 19 -5.15 -11.67 6.22
N GLU A 20 -3.89 -12.09 6.03
CA GLU A 20 -3.00 -12.34 7.17
C GLU A 20 -2.85 -11.08 8.04
N SER A 21 -2.77 -11.28 9.35
CA SER A 21 -2.66 -10.20 10.34
C SER A 21 -1.50 -9.24 10.05
N GLY A 22 -0.34 -9.77 9.61
CA GLY A 22 0.80 -8.94 9.20
C GLY A 22 0.53 -8.06 7.97
N THR A 23 -0.34 -8.50 7.05
CA THR A 23 -0.73 -7.70 5.88
C THR A 23 -1.63 -6.54 6.31
N CYS A 24 -2.60 -6.83 7.19
CA CYS A 24 -3.49 -5.82 7.77
C CYS A 24 -2.68 -4.76 8.56
N LEU A 25 -1.71 -5.19 9.39
CA LEU A 25 -0.80 -4.30 10.10
C LEU A 25 -0.03 -3.38 9.14
N VAL A 26 0.58 -3.93 8.09
CA VAL A 26 1.32 -3.13 7.11
C VAL A 26 0.44 -2.12 6.38
N LEU A 27 -0.81 -2.47 6.04
CA LEU A 27 -1.75 -1.53 5.43
C LEU A 27 -2.15 -0.40 6.40
N HIS A 28 -2.39 -0.73 7.67
CA HIS A 28 -2.59 0.29 8.71
C HIS A 28 -1.39 1.21 8.83
N THR A 29 -0.17 0.68 8.91
CA THR A 29 1.06 1.48 8.99
C THR A 29 1.25 2.36 7.75
N LEU A 30 1.01 1.81 6.56
CA LEU A 30 1.15 2.54 5.30
C LEU A 30 0.19 3.74 5.23
N SER A 31 -1.04 3.56 5.73
CA SER A 31 -2.06 4.61 5.77
C SER A 31 -1.75 5.78 6.72
N LEU A 32 -0.64 5.73 7.46
CA LEU A 32 -0.16 6.85 8.28
C LEU A 32 0.58 7.91 7.45
N PHE A 33 0.93 7.60 6.20
CA PHE A 33 1.82 8.42 5.35
C PHE A 33 1.13 9.09 4.15
N VAL A 34 -0.20 9.01 4.06
CA VAL A 34 -0.95 9.45 2.87
C VAL A 34 -2.15 10.32 3.28
N GLY A 35 -2.53 11.28 2.43
CA GLY A 35 -3.69 12.15 2.64
C GLY A 35 -5.01 11.49 2.25
N GLY A 36 -5.03 10.76 1.13
CA GLY A 36 -6.22 10.12 0.59
C GLY A 36 -5.97 8.83 -0.20
N VAL A 37 -7.05 8.10 -0.49
CA VAL A 37 -7.00 6.94 -1.39
C VAL A 37 -6.83 7.42 -2.84
N GLY A 38 -6.02 6.73 -3.63
CA GLY A 38 -5.69 7.16 -5.00
C GLY A 38 -4.62 8.25 -5.09
N GLU A 39 -4.11 8.74 -3.95
CA GLU A 39 -2.96 9.66 -3.94
C GLU A 39 -1.65 8.88 -4.00
N VAL A 40 -0.71 9.38 -4.80
CA VAL A 40 0.64 8.84 -4.88
C VAL A 40 1.49 9.43 -3.76
N PHE A 41 2.17 8.56 -3.01
CA PHE A 41 3.09 8.96 -1.95
C PHE A 41 4.31 8.06 -1.90
N THR A 42 5.38 8.54 -1.28
CA THR A 42 6.65 7.82 -1.16
C THR A 42 7.00 7.67 0.31
N VAL A 43 7.24 6.43 0.74
CA VAL A 43 7.73 6.14 2.10
C VAL A 43 8.82 5.07 2.05
N PRO A 44 9.98 5.24 2.71
CA PRO A 44 10.98 4.20 2.79
C PRO A 44 10.45 2.94 3.47
N VAL A 45 10.84 1.76 2.96
CA VAL A 45 10.50 0.47 3.61
C VAL A 45 11.08 0.38 5.03
N SER A 46 12.19 1.09 5.31
CA SER A 46 12.73 1.22 6.68
C SER A 46 11.74 1.84 7.65
N ASP A 47 11.04 2.88 7.22
CA ASP A 47 10.18 3.66 8.09
C ASP A 47 8.90 2.87 8.36
N LEU A 48 8.39 2.16 7.34
CA LEU A 48 7.32 1.18 7.51
C LEU A 48 7.71 0.06 8.48
N ALA A 49 8.93 -0.47 8.35
CA ALA A 49 9.45 -1.52 9.23
C ALA A 49 9.54 -1.05 10.69
N GLU A 50 10.07 0.15 10.91
CA GLU A 50 10.15 0.77 12.24
C GLU A 50 8.75 0.97 12.85
N ARG A 51 7.83 1.58 12.10
CA ARG A 51 6.48 1.88 12.58
C ARG A 51 5.61 0.64 12.79
N ALA A 52 5.80 -0.41 12.00
CA ALA A 52 5.10 -1.68 12.17
C ALA A 52 5.75 -2.60 13.22
N ASN A 53 6.95 -2.26 13.71
CA ASN A 53 7.78 -3.13 14.54
C ASN A 53 8.03 -4.51 13.87
N LEU A 54 8.37 -4.47 12.58
CA LEU A 54 8.64 -5.65 11.74
C LEU A 54 9.99 -5.49 11.05
N SER A 55 10.58 -6.60 10.59
CA SER A 55 11.77 -6.53 9.74
C SER A 55 11.43 -6.07 8.32
N LYS A 56 12.38 -5.40 7.63
CA LYS A 56 12.20 -4.96 6.22
C LYS A 56 11.78 -6.11 5.28
N PRO A 57 12.33 -7.34 5.38
CA PRO A 57 11.87 -8.46 4.56
C PRO A 57 10.40 -8.84 4.82
N VAL A 58 9.96 -8.80 6.08
CA VAL A 58 8.57 -9.10 6.45
C VAL A 58 7.62 -8.02 5.91
N VAL A 59 7.96 -6.74 6.07
CA VAL A 59 7.19 -5.64 5.47
C VAL A 59 7.10 -5.79 3.95
N THR A 60 8.22 -6.08 3.28
CA THR A 60 8.25 -6.27 1.82
C THR A 60 7.36 -7.43 1.38
N LYS A 61 7.39 -8.56 2.12
CA LYS A 61 6.51 -9.72 1.88
C LYS A 61 5.04 -9.35 1.99
N HIS A 62 4.66 -8.59 3.02
CA HIS A 62 3.27 -8.18 3.25
C HIS A 62 2.79 -7.08 2.30
N LEU A 63 3.65 -6.14 1.90
CA LEU A 63 3.36 -5.19 0.81
C LEU A 63 3.04 -5.92 -0.49
N LYS A 64 3.82 -6.95 -0.86
CA LYS A 64 3.54 -7.77 -2.04
C LYS A 64 2.19 -8.47 -1.95
N ARG A 65 1.81 -8.96 -0.77
CA ARG A 65 0.50 -9.61 -0.56
C ARG A 65 -0.65 -8.62 -0.62
N ALA A 66 -0.50 -7.44 -0.03
CA ALA A 66 -1.49 -6.37 -0.15
C ALA A 66 -1.67 -5.91 -1.61
N GLN A 67 -0.56 -5.84 -2.37
CA GLN A 67 -0.58 -5.54 -3.80
C GLN A 67 -1.33 -6.62 -4.59
N GLN A 68 -1.02 -7.90 -4.34
CA GLN A 68 -1.75 -9.03 -4.95
C GLN A 68 -3.24 -9.05 -4.60
N ALA A 69 -3.60 -8.56 -3.42
CA ALA A 69 -4.98 -8.42 -2.99
C ALA A 69 -5.65 -7.14 -3.50
N GLY A 70 -4.97 -6.29 -4.28
CA GLY A 70 -5.54 -5.08 -4.87
C GLY A 70 -5.71 -3.89 -3.92
N TRP A 71 -5.13 -3.94 -2.71
CA TRP A 71 -5.26 -2.86 -1.72
C TRP A 71 -4.17 -1.79 -1.81
N VAL A 72 -3.06 -2.06 -2.51
CA VAL A 72 -1.99 -1.08 -2.73
C VAL A 72 -1.35 -1.27 -4.11
N GLY A 73 -1.22 -0.18 -4.86
CA GLY A 73 -0.33 -0.10 -6.00
C GLY A 73 1.11 0.17 -5.54
N VAL A 74 2.09 -0.56 -6.09
CA VAL A 74 3.52 -0.36 -5.77
C VAL A 74 4.33 -0.14 -7.04
N ARG A 75 4.83 1.07 -7.24
CA ARG A 75 5.68 1.41 -8.38
C ARG A 75 7.15 1.43 -7.97
N ARG A 76 7.96 0.64 -8.68
CA ARG A 76 9.41 0.47 -8.40
C ARG A 76 10.31 1.06 -9.49
N TYR A 77 9.73 1.35 -10.65
CA TYR A 77 10.41 1.85 -11.83
C TYR A 77 9.64 3.05 -12.38
N ASP A 78 10.33 4.01 -12.98
CA ASP A 78 9.70 5.10 -13.71
C ASP A 78 9.25 4.68 -15.12
N ALA A 79 8.64 5.61 -15.85
CA ALA A 79 8.16 5.36 -17.22
C ALA A 79 9.28 5.05 -18.23
N ALA A 80 10.54 5.38 -17.92
CA ALA A 80 11.70 5.05 -18.72
C ALA A 80 12.33 3.69 -18.34
N GLY A 81 11.74 2.98 -17.36
CA GLY A 81 12.25 1.71 -16.85
C GLY A 81 13.40 1.84 -15.86
N ALA A 82 13.76 3.05 -15.44
CA ALA A 82 14.79 3.25 -14.43
C ALA A 82 14.23 2.97 -13.04
N LYS A 83 15.00 2.27 -12.20
CA LYS A 83 14.58 1.94 -10.84
C LYS A 83 14.48 3.21 -10.00
N LEU A 84 13.34 3.41 -9.35
CA LEU A 84 13.14 4.54 -8.46
C LEU A 84 14.04 4.40 -7.22
N ARG A 85 14.51 5.55 -6.71
CA ARG A 85 15.30 5.61 -5.47
C ARG A 85 14.51 5.08 -4.26
N ARG A 86 13.20 5.25 -4.29
CA ARG A 86 12.22 4.74 -3.31
C ARG A 86 11.00 4.27 -4.08
N ASN A 87 10.27 3.30 -3.54
CA ASN A 87 9.02 2.90 -4.15
C ASN A 87 7.99 4.00 -3.97
N ASP A 88 7.18 4.23 -5.00
CA ASP A 88 5.93 4.95 -4.84
C ASP A 88 4.82 3.97 -4.48
N TYR A 89 3.88 4.43 -3.67
CA TYR A 89 2.71 3.70 -3.26
C TYR A 89 1.47 4.50 -3.59
N MET A 90 0.38 3.77 -3.80
CA MET A 90 -0.94 4.34 -3.90
C MET A 90 -1.91 3.39 -3.21
N LEU A 91 -2.75 3.91 -2.31
CA LEU A 91 -3.80 3.08 -1.71
C LEU A 91 -4.90 2.87 -2.75
N THR A 92 -5.38 1.63 -2.86
CA THR A 92 -6.34 1.20 -3.88
C THR A 92 -7.41 0.29 -3.26
N SER A 93 -8.31 -0.24 -4.07
CA SER A 93 -9.17 -1.37 -3.69
C SER A 93 -9.24 -2.38 -4.83
N PRO A 94 -9.63 -3.64 -4.56
CA PRO A 94 -9.77 -4.67 -5.60
C PRO A 94 -10.68 -4.27 -6.78
N GLU A 95 -11.62 -3.35 -6.55
CA GLU A 95 -12.60 -2.86 -7.53
C GLU A 95 -12.13 -1.59 -8.27
N MET A 96 -10.96 -1.07 -7.93
CA MET A 96 -10.39 0.14 -8.53
C MET A 96 -9.51 -0.24 -9.72
N GLU A 97 -9.81 0.33 -10.89
CA GLU A 97 -8.93 0.21 -12.05
C GLU A 97 -7.78 1.22 -11.92
N VAL A 98 -6.55 0.72 -12.01
CA VAL A 98 -5.37 1.56 -11.79
C VAL A 98 -4.32 1.26 -12.86
N GLU A 99 -4.35 2.04 -13.95
CA GLU A 99 -3.37 1.91 -15.03
C GLU A 99 -1.95 2.27 -14.56
N GLY A 100 -0.97 1.41 -14.87
CA GLY A 100 0.44 1.67 -14.55
C GLY A 100 0.88 1.35 -13.11
N TRP A 101 -0.01 0.76 -12.30
CA TRP A 101 0.25 0.37 -10.91
C TRP A 101 -0.03 -1.12 -10.70
N THR A 102 0.77 -1.99 -11.33
CA THR A 102 0.68 -3.47 -11.17
C THR A 102 1.93 -4.08 -10.56
#